data_AF-A0A378FXS6-F1
#
_entry.id   AF-A0A378FXS6-F1
#
_cell.length_a   1.000
_cell.length_b   1.000
_cell.length_c   1.000
_cell.angle_alpha   90.00
_cell.angle_beta   90.00
_cell.angle_gamma   90.00
#
_symmetry.space_group_name_H-M   'P 1'
#
loop_
_entity.id
_entity.type
_entity.pdbx_description
1 polymer ?
#
loop_
_entity_poly.entity_id
_entity_poly.type
_entity_poly.pdbx_seq_one_letter_code
_entity_poly.pdbx_strand_id
1 'polypeptide(L)' 'MMNVQELGTVKRKQLPLKIVLLDNQRLGMVRQWQQLFFQERYSETTLTDNPDFLTLASAFGIPGQHITRKDQV' A
#
# COMPACT_ATOMS: atom_id res chain seq x y z
N MET A 1 -3.35 -0.81 5.14
CA MET A 1 -3.88 0.22 6.07
C MET A 1 -3.66 -0.26 7.50
N MET A 2 -2.71 0.33 8.24
CA MET A 2 -2.50 0.01 9.67
C MET A 2 -1.97 1.22 10.44
N ASN A 3 -0.99 1.94 9.89
CA ASN A 3 -0.34 3.07 10.57
C ASN A 3 -0.27 4.34 9.70
N VAL A 4 -1.30 4.58 8.89
CA VAL A 4 -1.32 5.72 7.94
C VAL A 4 -1.29 7.08 8.64
N GLN A 5 -1.74 7.15 9.90
CA GLN A 5 -1.68 8.34 10.73
C GLN A 5 -0.26 8.85 10.97
N GLU A 6 0.76 7.98 10.90
CA GLU A 6 2.16 8.38 11.12
C GLU A 6 2.70 9.26 9.99
N LEU A 7 2.03 9.31 8.84
CA LEU A 7 2.32 10.32 7.81
C LEU A 7 2.20 11.75 8.36
N GLY A 8 1.33 11.98 9.34
CA GLY A 8 1.26 13.24 10.09
C GLY A 8 2.52 13.52 10.91
N THR A 9 3.09 12.49 11.55
CA THR A 9 4.38 12.58 12.25
C THR A 9 5.51 12.93 11.28
N VAL A 10 5.56 12.24 10.13
CA VAL A 10 6.54 12.50 9.06
C VAL A 10 6.50 13.96 8.61
N LYS A 11 5.29 14.49 8.36
CA LYS A 11 5.10 15.87 7.96
C LYS A 11 5.53 16.87 9.04
N ARG A 12 5.07 16.67 10.30
CA ARG A 12 5.36 17.57 11.42
C ARG A 12 6.84 17.67 11.74
N LYS A 13 7.57 16.56 11.62
CA LYS A 13 9.00 16.47 11.92
C LYS A 13 9.89 16.72 10.69
N GLN A 14 9.29 16.95 9.52
CA GLN A 14 10.00 17.15 8.24
C GLN A 14 11.05 16.06 7.99
N LEU A 15 10.70 14.79 8.27
CA LEU A 15 11.64 13.69 8.14
C LEU A 15 11.92 13.40 6.65
N PRO A 16 13.19 13.21 6.25
CA PRO A 16 13.57 12.97 4.85
C PRO A 16 13.35 11.49 4.46
N LEU A 17 12.10 11.03 4.49
CA LEU A 17 11.72 9.65 4.18
C LEU A 17 11.28 9.49 2.73
N LYS A 18 11.54 8.31 2.17
CA LYS A 18 10.98 7.85 0.90
C LYS A 18 10.14 6.60 1.17
N ILE A 19 8.89 6.60 0.74
CA ILE A 19 7.96 5.48 0.92
C ILE A 19 7.69 4.89 -0.46
N VAL A 20 7.99 3.59 -0.62
CA VAL A 20 7.62 2.82 -1.82
C VAL A 20 6.54 1.84 -1.41
N LEU A 21 5.35 2.01 -1.98
CA LEU A 21 4.20 1.13 -1.74
C LEU A 21 4.03 0.20 -2.94
N LEU A 22 4.15 -1.10 -2.70
CA LEU A 22 3.84 -2.13 -3.70
C LEU A 22 2.37 -2.52 -3.53
N ASP A 23 1.50 -1.93 -4.34
CA ASP A 23 0.08 -2.24 -4.32
C ASP A 23 -0.25 -3.38 -5.29
N ASN A 24 -0.40 -4.59 -4.75
CA ASN A 24 -0.90 -5.75 -5.47
C ASN A 24 -2.38 -6.05 -5.16
N GLN A 25 -3.07 -5.16 -4.43
CA GLN A 25 -4.46 -5.28 -4.00
C GLN A 25 -4.81 -6.57 -3.22
N ARG A 26 -3.83 -7.22 -2.59
CA ARG A 26 -4.02 -8.46 -1.83
C ARG A 26 -3.21 -8.46 -0.54
N LEU A 27 -3.64 -9.28 0.43
CA LEU A 27 -2.75 -9.78 1.47
C LEU A 27 -1.84 -10.86 0.88
N GLY A 28 -0.87 -10.43 0.06
CA GLY A 28 -0.11 -11.30 -0.85
C GLY A 28 0.52 -12.52 -0.17
N MET A 29 1.12 -12.34 1.01
CA MET A 29 1.72 -13.44 1.76
C MET A 29 0.66 -14.47 2.20
N VAL A 30 -0.46 -14.05 2.77
CA VAL A 30 -1.53 -14.98 3.20
C VAL A 30 -2.16 -15.67 1.98
N ARG A 31 -2.37 -14.93 0.89
CA ARG A 31 -2.88 -15.48 -0.38
C ARG A 31 -1.96 -16.55 -0.94
N GLN A 32 -0.64 -16.35 -0.88
CA GLN A 32 0.34 -17.34 -1.32
C GLN A 32 0.21 -18.65 -0.52
N TRP A 33 0.05 -18.57 0.81
CA TRP A 33 -0.21 -19.75 1.64
C TRP A 33 -1.53 -20.44 1.26
N GLN A 34 -2.59 -19.67 1.03
CA GLN A 34 -3.89 -20.19 0.58
C GLN A 34 -3.78 -20.96 -0.74
N GLN A 35 -2.99 -20.45 -1.68
CA GLN A 35 -2.72 -21.12 -2.95
C GLN A 35 -1.93 -22.41 -2.78
N LEU A 36 -0.83 -22.37 -2.00
CA LEU A 36 0.06 -23.52 -1.84
C LEU A 36 -0.53 -24.64 -1.00
N PHE A 37 -1.30 -24.33 0.03
CA PHE A 37 -1.67 -25.29 1.08
C PHE A 37 -3.18 -25.42 1.34
N PHE A 38 -4.01 -24.56 0.74
CA PHE A 38 -5.46 -24.56 0.98
C PHE A 38 -6.27 -24.64 -0.31
N GLN A 39 -5.77 -25.36 -1.32
CA GLN A 39 -6.47 -25.61 -2.59
C GLN A 39 -7.01 -24.34 -3.24
N GLU A 40 -6.21 -23.26 -3.19
CA GLU A 40 -6.59 -21.96 -3.76
C GLU A 40 -7.84 -21.33 -3.13
N ARG A 41 -8.22 -21.75 -1.92
CA ARG A 41 -9.35 -21.17 -1.19
C ARG A 41 -8.96 -19.82 -0.60
N TYR A 42 -9.24 -18.77 -1.35
CA TYR A 42 -8.93 -17.39 -0.98
C TYR A 42 -9.96 -16.81 0.00
N SER A 43 -9.64 -16.83 1.29
CA SER A 43 -10.50 -16.27 2.35
C SER A 43 -9.94 -14.93 2.81
N GLU A 44 -10.70 -13.84 2.63
CA GLU A 44 -10.40 -12.50 3.16
C GLU A 44 -9.00 -11.95 2.81
N THR A 45 -8.43 -12.35 1.67
CA THR A 45 -7.11 -11.87 1.20
C THR A 45 -7.19 -10.85 0.07
N THR A 46 -8.40 -10.44 -0.30
CA THR A 46 -8.67 -9.49 -1.38
C THR A 46 -8.93 -8.11 -0.79
N LEU A 47 -8.17 -7.10 -1.23
CA LEU A 47 -8.28 -5.73 -0.71
C LEU A 47 -8.89 -4.81 -1.79
N THR A 48 -10.16 -5.04 -2.12
CA THR A 48 -10.90 -4.22 -3.10
C THR A 48 -11.29 -2.84 -2.59
N ASP A 49 -11.14 -2.62 -1.29
CA ASP A 49 -11.56 -1.43 -0.53
C ASP A 49 -10.37 -0.56 -0.10
N ASN A 50 -9.17 -0.81 -0.62
CA ASN A 50 -8.02 0.05 -0.37
C ASN A 50 -8.32 1.49 -0.85
N PRO A 51 -7.92 2.51 -0.08
CA PRO A 51 -8.10 3.90 -0.49
C PRO A 51 -7.14 4.26 -1.64
N ASP A 52 -7.44 5.36 -2.32
CA ASP A 52 -6.46 6.01 -3.19
C ASP A 52 -5.28 6.53 -2.35
N PHE A 53 -4.13 5.87 -2.46
CA PHE A 53 -2.95 6.16 -1.66
C PHE A 53 -2.32 7.53 -1.98
N LEU A 54 -2.49 8.03 -3.21
CA LEU A 54 -2.01 9.37 -3.58
C LEU A 54 -2.84 10.45 -2.89
N THR A 55 -4.16 10.28 -2.89
CA THR A 55 -5.10 11.17 -2.19
C THR A 55 -4.82 11.16 -0.69
N LEU A 56 -4.58 9.98 -0.11
CA LEU A 56 -4.19 9.85 1.29
C LEU A 56 -2.89 10.59 1.59
N ALA A 57 -1.84 10.39 0.79
CA ALA A 57 -0.56 11.07 0.97
C ALA A 57 -0.70 12.61 0.82
N SER A 58 -1.50 13.05 -0.15
CA SER A 58 -1.79 14.46 -0.39
C SER A 58 -2.49 15.12 0.80
N ALA A 59 -3.41 14.41 1.47
CA ALA A 59 -4.06 14.91 2.68
C ALA A 59 -3.08 15.20 3.84
N PHE A 60 -1.93 14.51 3.88
CA PHE A 60 -0.84 14.79 4.82
C PHE A 60 0.20 15.78 4.27
N GLY A 61 -0.02 16.33 3.07
CA GLY A 61 0.89 17.25 2.40
C GLY A 61 2.19 16.58 1.96
N ILE A 62 2.13 15.29 1.60
CA ILE A 62 3.23 14.47 1.10
C ILE A 62 3.00 14.25 -0.40
N PRO A 63 3.94 14.68 -1.28
CA PRO A 63 3.83 14.41 -2.70
C PRO A 63 4.06 12.92 -2.98
N GLY A 64 3.35 12.40 -3.98
CA GLY A 64 3.50 11.01 -4.40
C GLY A 64 3.30 10.89 -5.92
N GLN A 65 3.75 9.76 -6.46
CA GLN A 65 3.56 9.37 -7.84
C GLN A 65 3.08 7.92 -7.90
N HIS A 66 2.15 7.63 -8.81
CA HIS A 66 1.74 6.26 -9.09
C HIS A 66 2.47 5.76 -10.35
N ILE A 67 3.18 4.64 -10.20
CA ILE A 67 3.95 3.99 -11.25
C ILE A 67 3.20 2.72 -11.64
N THR A 68 2.76 2.65 -12.89
CA THR A 68 1.99 1.51 -13.42
C THR A 68 2.70 0.80 -14.56
N ARG A 69 3.72 1.45 -15.15
CA ARG A 69 4.48 0.92 -16.26
C ARG A 69 5.97 1.00 -15.97
N LYS A 70 6.72 0.09 -16.59
CA LYS A 70 8.16 -0.05 -16.40
C LYS A 70 8.96 1.16 -16.89
N ASP A 71 8.47 1.90 -17.88
CA ASP A 71 9.08 3.12 -18.42
C ASP A 71 9.01 4.33 -17.47
N GLN A 72 8.26 4.23 -16.37
CA GLN A 72 8.06 5.32 -15.40
C GLN A 72 8.98 5.21 -14.17
N VAL A 73 9.83 4.18 -14.12
CA VAL A 73 10.80 3.90 -13.03
C VAL A 73 12.14 4.52 -13.33
#